data_AF-A0A932YIN7-F1
#
_entry.id   AF-A0A932YIN7-F1
#
_cell.length_a   1.000
_cell.length_b   1.000
_cell.length_c   1.000
_cell.angle_alpha   90.00
_cell.angle_beta   90.00
_cell.angle_gamma   90.00
#
_symmetry.space_group_name_H-M   'P 1'
#
loop_
_entity.id
_entity.type
_entity.pdbx_description
1 polymer ?
#
loop_
_entity_poly.entity_id
_entity_poly.type
_entity_poly.pdbx_seq_one_letter_code
_entity_poly.pdbx_strand_id
1 'polypeptide(L)'
;MNEEEIQLSTEEWDEFYESQGSKYFKLESEILAAHGEDQKTLLYKILNSTTQLIQVIGVVAGFGFTGLGYVKSDVLFFTGESLLFVSIFIGLFWTQKIYKSNFKGTNAEVERVKKIFKNRFEVFKKVYDKALSATEKGEAIKIPQPLLGQLMKKNNELLENYQDKEVKKKEWEPLSLLMFLFAIGGISLLLSFLLFCP
;
A
#
# COMPACT_ATOMS: atom_id res chain seq x y z
N MET A 1 4.18 -43.88 -17.31
CA MET A 1 2.84 -43.64 -16.75
C MET A 1 2.05 -42.94 -17.84
N ASN A 2 0.95 -43.52 -18.31
CA ASN A 2 0.05 -42.79 -19.22
C ASN A 2 -0.53 -41.63 -18.43
N GLU A 3 -0.19 -40.40 -18.83
CA GLU A 3 -0.82 -39.22 -18.26
C GLU A 3 -2.29 -39.24 -18.66
N GLU A 4 -3.20 -39.27 -17.69
CA GLU A 4 -4.63 -39.19 -17.97
C GLU A 4 -4.92 -37.86 -18.67
N GLU A 5 -5.46 -37.94 -19.89
CA GLU A 5 -5.86 -36.78 -20.69
C GLU A 5 -7.37 -36.59 -20.59
N ILE A 6 -7.80 -35.37 -20.29
CA ILE A 6 -9.20 -34.98 -20.34
C ILE A 6 -9.48 -34.49 -21.75
N GLN A 7 -10.42 -35.14 -22.42
CA GLN A 7 -10.94 -34.69 -23.69
C GLN A 7 -12.08 -33.70 -23.44
N LEU A 8 -11.97 -32.49 -24.02
CA LEU A 8 -12.98 -31.45 -23.94
C LEU A 8 -13.66 -31.30 -25.31
N SER A 9 -14.98 -31.13 -25.28
CA SER A 9 -15.73 -30.59 -26.42
C SER A 9 -15.41 -29.11 -26.64
N THR A 10 -15.82 -28.56 -27.79
CA THR A 10 -15.64 -27.14 -28.10
C THR A 10 -16.38 -26.24 -27.10
N GLU A 11 -17.60 -26.62 -26.71
CA GLU A 11 -18.40 -25.87 -25.72
C GLU A 11 -17.73 -25.89 -24.33
N GLU A 12 -17.25 -27.05 -23.87
CA GLU A 12 -16.52 -27.15 -22.59
C GLU A 12 -15.20 -26.38 -22.62
N TRP A 13 -14.54 -26.29 -23.78
CA TRP A 13 -13.35 -25.47 -23.95
C TRP A 13 -13.66 -23.98 -23.89
N ASP A 14 -14.73 -23.52 -24.52
CA ASP A 14 -15.14 -22.11 -24.49
C ASP A 14 -15.52 -21.69 -23.06
N GLU A 15 -16.27 -22.52 -22.33
CA GLU A 15 -16.59 -22.29 -20.92
C GLU A 15 -15.33 -22.27 -20.04
N PHE A 16 -14.38 -23.18 -20.29
CA PHE A 16 -13.10 -23.19 -19.60
C PHE A 16 -12.29 -21.92 -19.90
N TYR A 17 -12.19 -21.52 -21.15
CA TYR A 17 -11.48 -20.30 -21.55
C TYR A 17 -12.13 -19.05 -20.98
N GLU A 18 -13.46 -18.98 -20.96
CA GLU A 18 -14.16 -17.82 -20.42
C GLU A 18 -13.98 -17.72 -18.90
N SER A 19 -14.02 -18.84 -18.19
CA SER A 19 -13.87 -18.89 -16.73
C SER A 19 -12.42 -18.73 -16.26
N GLN A 20 -11.45 -19.37 -16.92
CA GLN A 20 -10.04 -19.38 -16.52
C GLN A 20 -9.19 -18.36 -17.28
N GLY A 21 -9.58 -17.95 -18.48
CA GLY A 21 -8.91 -16.91 -19.24
C GLY A 21 -9.57 -15.56 -19.01
N SER A 22 -10.61 -15.28 -19.79
CA SER A 22 -11.19 -13.94 -19.94
C SER A 22 -11.67 -13.32 -18.62
N LYS A 23 -12.60 -13.97 -17.91
CA LYS A 23 -13.17 -13.43 -16.66
C LYS A 23 -12.13 -13.39 -15.55
N TYR A 24 -11.25 -14.39 -15.48
CA TYR A 24 -10.21 -14.43 -14.47
C TYR A 24 -9.20 -13.29 -14.64
N PHE A 25 -8.67 -13.07 -15.86
CA PHE A 25 -7.75 -11.96 -16.12
C PHE A 25 -8.38 -10.59 -15.86
N LYS A 26 -9.68 -10.43 -16.16
CA LYS A 26 -10.42 -9.22 -15.82
C LYS A 26 -10.48 -9.01 -14.30
N LEU A 27 -10.83 -10.05 -13.54
CA LEU A 27 -10.87 -10.01 -12.08
C LEU A 27 -9.49 -9.72 -11.48
N GLU A 28 -8.42 -10.34 -11.99
CA GLU A 28 -7.04 -10.06 -11.58
C GLU A 28 -6.67 -8.58 -11.79
N SER A 29 -7.05 -8.01 -12.94
CA SER A 29 -6.83 -6.60 -13.24
C SER A 29 -7.61 -5.67 -12.32
N GLU A 30 -8.86 -6.02 -11.98
CA GLU A 30 -9.70 -5.23 -11.08
C GLU A 30 -9.15 -5.25 -9.65
N ILE A 31 -8.73 -6.41 -9.14
CA ILE A 31 -8.09 -6.55 -7.82
C ILE A 31 -6.79 -5.74 -7.76
N LEU A 32 -5.98 -5.82 -8.81
CA LEU A 32 -4.75 -5.03 -8.94
C LEU A 32 -4.99 -3.53 -8.91
N ALA A 33 -5.99 -3.08 -9.65
CA ALA A 33 -6.36 -1.67 -9.72
C ALA A 33 -6.85 -1.17 -8.35
N ALA A 34 -7.77 -1.90 -7.72
CA ALA A 34 -8.29 -1.57 -6.40
C ALA A 34 -7.19 -1.51 -5.33
N HIS A 35 -6.33 -2.54 -5.26
CA HIS A 35 -5.21 -2.56 -4.30
C HIS A 35 -4.23 -1.40 -4.52
N GLY A 36 -3.94 -1.07 -5.78
CA GLY A 36 -3.10 0.07 -6.12
C GLY A 36 -3.72 1.42 -5.77
N GLU A 37 -5.04 1.57 -5.90
CA GLU A 37 -5.77 2.79 -5.57
C GLU A 37 -5.88 3.00 -4.06
N ASP A 38 -6.14 1.94 -3.29
CA ASP A 38 -6.21 1.99 -1.83
C ASP A 38 -4.86 2.37 -1.20
N GLN A 39 -3.76 1.75 -1.67
CA GLN A 39 -2.42 2.09 -1.19
C GLN A 39 -2.06 3.56 -1.50
N LYS A 40 -2.39 4.06 -2.70
CA LYS A 40 -2.16 5.47 -3.06
C LYS A 40 -2.99 6.41 -2.20
N THR A 41 -4.26 6.09 -1.98
CA THR A 41 -5.18 6.91 -1.19
C THR A 41 -4.72 7.01 0.26
N LEU A 42 -4.30 5.89 0.85
CA LEU A 42 -3.82 5.85 2.23
C LEU A 42 -2.50 6.62 2.39
N LEU A 43 -1.56 6.48 1.44
CA LEU A 43 -0.34 7.28 1.40
C LEU A 43 -0.64 8.77 1.31
N TYR A 44 -1.52 9.17 0.39
CA TYR A 44 -1.91 10.56 0.20
C TYR A 44 -2.54 11.15 1.46
N LYS A 45 -3.44 10.43 2.11
CA LYS A 45 -4.05 10.85 3.39
C LYS A 45 -3.01 11.06 4.49
N ILE A 46 -2.06 10.14 4.65
CA ILE A 46 -0.99 10.25 5.67
C ILE A 46 -0.07 11.45 5.38
N LEU A 47 0.37 11.60 4.13
CA LEU A 47 1.25 12.70 3.74
C LEU A 47 0.55 14.05 3.88
N ASN A 48 -0.72 14.15 3.46
CA ASN A 48 -1.50 15.36 3.57
C ASN A 48 -1.73 15.76 5.03
N SER A 49 -2.14 14.81 5.88
CA SER A 49 -2.32 15.04 7.33
C SER A 49 -1.03 15.51 8.01
N THR A 50 0.09 14.83 7.73
CA THR A 50 1.40 15.21 8.29
C THR A 50 1.82 16.61 7.84
N THR A 51 1.59 16.96 6.56
CA THR A 51 1.95 18.27 6.00
C THR A 51 1.10 19.39 6.60
N GLN A 52 -0.21 19.18 6.74
CA GLN A 52 -1.10 20.14 7.40
C GLN A 52 -0.69 20.39 8.85
N LEU A 53 -0.33 19.32 9.57
CA LEU A 53 0.10 19.44 10.96
C LEU A 53 1.43 20.21 11.08
N ILE A 54 2.40 19.96 10.18
CA ILE A 54 3.64 20.76 10.10
C ILE A 54 3.34 22.23 9.81
N GLN A 55 2.41 22.53 8.90
CA GLN A 55 2.01 23.91 8.59
C GLN A 55 1.41 24.61 9.81
N VAL A 56 0.50 23.95 10.54
CA VAL A 56 -0.09 24.50 11.76
C VAL A 56 0.98 24.78 12.81
N ILE A 57 1.91 23.84 13.03
CA ILE A 57 3.04 24.04 13.95
C ILE A 57 3.87 25.26 13.52
N GLY A 58 4.19 25.37 12.23
CA GLY A 58 4.96 26.50 11.69
C GLY A 58 4.26 27.85 11.86
N VAL A 59 2.93 27.89 11.70
CA VAL A 59 2.13 29.09 11.96
C VAL A 59 2.17 29.46 13.44
N VAL A 60 2.00 28.48 14.34
CA VAL A 60 2.05 28.73 15.81
C VAL A 60 3.42 29.22 16.25
N ALA A 61 4.51 28.61 15.77
CA ALA A 61 5.87 29.05 16.02
C ALA A 61 6.12 30.47 15.45
N GLY A 62 5.67 30.74 14.22
CA GLY A 62 5.76 32.07 13.61
C GLY A 62 5.07 33.14 14.44
N PHE A 63 3.87 32.87 14.96
CA PHE A 63 3.19 33.77 15.89
C PHE A 63 3.95 33.94 17.21
N GLY A 64 4.56 32.89 17.74
CA GLY A 64 5.42 32.96 18.92
C GLY A 64 6.54 33.98 18.76
N PHE A 65 7.28 33.92 17.65
CA PHE A 65 8.33 34.89 17.33
C PHE A 65 7.82 36.32 17.11
N THR A 66 6.61 36.52 16.57
CA THR A 66 6.02 37.86 16.47
C THR A 66 5.66 38.45 17.83
N GLY A 67 5.38 37.61 18.83
CA GLY A 67 5.06 38.00 20.20
C GLY A 67 6.27 38.19 21.11
N LEU A 68 7.50 38.03 20.62
CA LEU A 68 8.70 37.92 21.45
C LEU A 68 8.91 39.11 22.41
N GLY A 69 8.48 40.32 22.02
CA GLY A 69 8.52 41.50 22.88
C GLY A 69 7.55 41.50 24.07
N TYR A 70 6.61 40.55 24.13
CA TYR A 70 5.61 40.38 25.19
C TYR A 70 5.86 39.13 26.05
N VAL A 71 6.96 38.42 25.80
CA VAL A 71 7.33 37.21 26.52
C VAL A 71 7.71 37.57 27.95
N LYS A 72 7.14 36.84 28.92
CA LYS A 72 7.45 37.04 30.34
C LYS A 72 8.48 36.04 30.86
N SER A 73 8.62 34.89 30.20
CA SER A 73 9.58 33.85 30.54
C SER A 73 10.29 33.34 29.30
N ASP A 74 11.52 33.83 29.09
CA ASP A 74 12.36 33.44 27.95
C ASP A 74 12.62 31.93 27.94
N VAL A 75 12.81 31.33 29.12
CA VAL A 75 13.10 29.89 29.24
C VAL A 75 11.93 29.04 28.72
N LEU A 76 10.70 29.38 29.10
CA LEU A 76 9.50 28.67 28.63
C LEU A 76 9.26 28.91 27.14
N PHE A 77 9.52 30.14 26.68
CA PHE A 77 9.40 30.51 25.27
C PHE A 77 10.35 29.70 24.40
N PHE A 78 11.66 29.71 24.68
CA PHE A 78 12.64 28.97 23.90
C PHE A 78 12.45 27.46 23.99
N THR A 79 11.97 26.94 25.13
CA THR A 79 11.63 25.52 25.27
C THR A 79 10.44 25.15 24.38
N GLY A 80 9.39 25.97 24.38
CA GLY A 80 8.21 25.78 23.52
C GLY A 80 8.57 25.82 22.04
N GLU A 81 9.27 26.86 21.60
CA GLU A 81 9.74 27.01 20.22
C GLU A 81 10.66 25.86 19.78
N SER A 82 11.59 25.43 20.64
CA SER A 82 12.47 24.29 20.34
C SER A 82 11.68 23.00 20.15
N LEU A 83 10.65 22.76 20.96
CA LEU A 83 9.78 21.59 20.82
C LEU A 83 8.96 21.65 19.53
N LEU A 84 8.44 22.83 19.16
CA LEU A 84 7.74 23.01 17.87
C LEU A 84 8.69 22.79 16.69
N PHE A 85 9.92 23.31 16.75
CA PHE A 85 10.93 23.12 15.72
C PHE A 85 11.34 21.65 15.55
N VAL A 86 11.56 20.94 16.67
CA VAL A 86 11.82 19.50 16.68
C VAL A 86 10.64 18.73 16.10
N SER A 87 9.40 19.15 16.37
CA SER A 87 8.20 18.55 15.79
C SER A 87 8.19 18.68 14.27
N ILE A 88 8.50 19.87 13.73
CA ILE A 88 8.62 20.09 12.29
C ILE A 88 9.68 19.16 11.70
N PHE A 89 10.86 19.09 12.32
CA PHE A 89 11.97 18.26 11.83
C PHE A 89 11.61 16.77 11.81
N ILE A 90 11.01 16.26 12.89
CA ILE A 90 10.53 14.87 12.99
C ILE A 90 9.46 14.61 11.93
N GLY A 91 8.51 15.54 11.75
CA GLY A 91 7.45 15.43 10.76
C GLY A 91 8.02 15.30 9.35
N LEU A 92 8.90 16.22 8.95
CA LEU A 92 9.55 16.20 7.63
C LEU A 92 10.38 14.92 7.43
N PHE A 93 11.16 14.51 8.44
CA PHE A 93 11.95 13.29 8.39
C PHE A 93 11.07 12.05 8.17
N TRP A 94 9.94 11.96 8.88
CA TRP A 94 9.00 10.85 8.73
C TRP A 94 8.28 10.88 7.39
N THR A 95 7.83 12.05 6.92
CA THR A 95 7.27 12.21 5.57
C THR A 95 8.24 11.68 4.52
N GLN A 96 9.52 12.07 4.60
CA GLN A 96 10.55 11.61 3.67
C GLN A 96 10.81 10.09 3.80
N LYS A 97 10.82 9.56 5.03
CA LYS A 97 11.00 8.13 5.30
C LYS A 97 9.84 7.30 4.76
N ILE A 98 8.59 7.73 4.99
CA ILE A 98 7.37 7.10 4.48
C ILE A 98 7.37 7.13 2.96
N TYR A 99 7.69 8.27 2.34
CA TYR A 99 7.78 8.39 0.89
C TYR A 99 8.81 7.41 0.30
N LYS A 100 10.03 7.38 0.86
CA LYS A 100 11.11 6.49 0.40
C LYS A 100 10.81 5.02 0.66
N SER A 101 10.21 4.69 1.79
CA SER A 101 9.85 3.31 2.16
C SER A 101 8.71 2.79 1.28
N ASN A 102 7.68 3.60 1.04
CA ASN A 102 6.58 3.20 0.17
C ASN A 102 7.02 3.12 -1.28
N PHE A 103 7.86 4.03 -1.79
CA PHE A 103 8.38 3.92 -3.17
C PHE A 103 9.17 2.61 -3.39
N LYS A 104 10.01 2.21 -2.41
CA LYS A 104 10.71 0.93 -2.46
C LYS A 104 9.78 -0.28 -2.26
N GLY A 105 8.83 -0.17 -1.35
CA GLY A 105 7.82 -1.20 -1.05
C GLY A 105 6.91 -1.48 -2.23
N THR A 106 6.42 -0.44 -2.90
CA THR A 106 5.55 -0.53 -4.08
C THR A 106 6.25 -1.25 -5.22
N ASN A 107 7.52 -0.98 -5.51
CA ASN A 107 8.23 -1.70 -6.57
C ASN A 107 8.41 -3.19 -6.24
N ALA A 108 8.75 -3.53 -4.99
CA ALA A 108 8.88 -4.91 -4.56
C ALA A 108 7.54 -5.66 -4.58
N GLU A 109 6.45 -4.98 -4.19
CA GLU A 109 5.11 -5.53 -4.20
C GLU A 109 4.58 -5.70 -5.64
N VAL A 110 4.80 -4.72 -6.53
CA VAL A 110 4.51 -4.84 -7.96
C VAL A 110 5.27 -6.00 -8.60
N GLU A 111 6.55 -6.18 -8.29
CA GLU A 111 7.34 -7.31 -8.79
C GLU A 111 6.85 -8.65 -8.22
N ARG A 112 6.53 -8.71 -6.92
CA ARG A 112 5.95 -9.91 -6.28
C ARG A 112 4.67 -10.30 -7.00
N VAL A 113 3.79 -9.34 -7.20
CA VAL A 113 2.48 -9.53 -7.81
C VAL A 113 2.59 -9.93 -9.28
N LYS A 114 3.41 -9.21 -10.07
CA LYS A 114 3.74 -9.59 -11.45
C LYS A 114 4.27 -11.02 -11.54
N LYS A 115 5.13 -11.43 -10.61
CA LYS A 115 5.69 -12.78 -10.59
C LYS A 115 4.61 -13.84 -10.35
N ILE A 116 3.68 -13.60 -9.42
CA ILE A 116 2.58 -14.53 -9.15
C ILE A 116 1.69 -14.68 -10.39
N PHE A 117 1.28 -13.57 -11.00
CA PHE A 117 0.47 -13.59 -12.23
C PHE A 117 1.19 -14.21 -13.42
N LYS A 118 2.46 -13.90 -13.61
CA LYS A 118 3.30 -14.49 -14.67
C LYS A 118 3.37 -16.01 -14.54
N ASN A 119 3.60 -16.52 -13.33
CA ASN A 119 3.67 -17.96 -13.08
C ASN A 119 2.35 -18.67 -13.44
N ARG A 120 1.21 -18.06 -13.10
CA ARG A 120 -0.12 -18.59 -13.43
C ARG A 120 -0.38 -18.55 -14.93
N PHE A 121 -0.05 -17.42 -15.57
CA PHE A 121 -0.16 -17.25 -17.01
C PHE A 121 0.69 -18.26 -17.80
N GLU A 122 1.91 -18.57 -17.35
CA GLU A 122 2.76 -19.58 -17.99
C GLU A 122 2.14 -20.97 -17.98
N VAL A 123 1.41 -21.33 -16.92
CA VAL A 123 0.67 -22.61 -16.86
C VAL A 123 -0.56 -22.56 -17.75
N PHE A 124 -1.35 -21.48 -17.70
CA PHE A 124 -2.52 -21.30 -18.56
C PHE A 124 -2.14 -21.31 -20.05
N LYS A 125 -1.04 -20.66 -20.42
CA LYS A 125 -0.55 -20.61 -21.80
C LYS A 125 -0.25 -22.01 -22.34
N LYS A 126 0.32 -22.91 -21.52
CA LYS A 126 0.55 -24.31 -21.94
C LYS A 126 -0.75 -25.06 -22.21
N VAL A 127 -1.81 -24.77 -21.44
CA VAL A 127 -3.15 -25.33 -21.65
C VAL A 127 -3.73 -24.79 -22.95
N TYR A 128 -3.63 -23.47 -23.14
CA TYR A 128 -4.13 -22.76 -24.32
C TYR A 128 -3.42 -23.16 -25.62
N ASP A 129 -2.09 -23.20 -25.63
CA ASP A 129 -1.30 -23.58 -26.81
C ASP A 129 -1.61 -25.02 -27.25
N LYS A 130 -1.88 -25.93 -26.30
CA LYS A 130 -2.31 -27.30 -26.59
C LYS A 130 -3.70 -27.34 -27.21
N ALA A 131 -4.65 -26.59 -26.66
CA ALA A 131 -6.00 -26.52 -27.22
C ALA A 131 -5.98 -25.91 -28.62
N LEU A 132 -5.26 -24.81 -28.82
CA LEU A 132 -5.09 -24.16 -30.12
C LEU A 132 -4.48 -25.10 -31.17
N SER A 133 -3.43 -25.83 -30.80
CA SER A 133 -2.77 -26.80 -31.68
C SER A 133 -3.69 -27.95 -32.09
N ALA A 134 -4.60 -28.38 -31.20
CA ALA A 134 -5.58 -29.42 -31.49
C ALA A 134 -6.67 -28.88 -32.42
N THR A 135 -7.17 -27.67 -32.16
CA THR A 135 -8.17 -27.01 -33.00
C THR A 135 -7.66 -26.75 -34.42
N GLU A 136 -6.41 -26.28 -34.58
CA GLU A 136 -5.79 -26.05 -35.89
C GLU A 136 -5.66 -27.35 -36.73
N LYS A 137 -5.53 -28.50 -36.06
CA LYS A 137 -5.44 -29.81 -36.69
C LYS A 137 -6.80 -30.50 -36.87
N GLY A 138 -7.88 -29.89 -36.38
CA GLY A 138 -9.22 -30.52 -36.34
C GLY A 138 -9.28 -31.73 -35.40
N GLU A 139 -8.38 -31.82 -34.44
CA GLU A 139 -8.31 -32.88 -33.44
C GLU A 139 -9.12 -32.52 -32.20
N ALA A 140 -9.55 -33.54 -31.45
CA ALA A 140 -10.19 -33.31 -30.16
C ALA A 140 -9.23 -32.64 -29.17
N ILE A 141 -9.72 -31.65 -28.42
CA ILE A 141 -8.92 -30.93 -27.43
C ILE A 141 -8.63 -31.87 -26.26
N LYS A 142 -7.37 -32.28 -26.12
CA LYS A 142 -6.92 -33.16 -25.04
C LYS A 142 -5.95 -32.43 -24.13
N ILE A 143 -6.31 -32.30 -22.86
CA ILE A 143 -5.54 -31.57 -21.87
C ILE A 143 -5.10 -32.53 -20.76
N PRO A 144 -3.79 -32.61 -20.44
CA PRO A 144 -3.33 -33.47 -19.36
C PRO A 144 -3.90 -33.03 -18.00
N GLN A 145 -4.44 -33.98 -17.24
CA GLN A 145 -4.86 -33.81 -15.84
C GLN A 145 -3.81 -33.07 -14.98
N PRO A 146 -2.51 -33.43 -15.03
CA PRO A 146 -1.48 -32.76 -14.24
C PRO A 146 -1.37 -31.26 -14.51
N LEU A 147 -1.64 -30.83 -15.75
CA LEU A 147 -1.55 -29.43 -16.17
C LEU A 147 -2.73 -28.62 -15.63
N LEU A 148 -3.93 -29.18 -15.65
CA LEU A 148 -5.13 -28.62 -15.02
C LEU A 148 -4.97 -28.53 -13.49
N GLY A 149 -4.44 -29.58 -12.86
CA GLY A 149 -4.14 -29.58 -11.42
C GLY A 149 -3.13 -28.50 -11.03
N GLN A 150 -2.10 -28.26 -11.85
CA GLN A 150 -1.17 -27.16 -11.65
C GLN A 150 -1.84 -25.79 -11.77
N LEU A 151 -2.72 -25.60 -12.75
CA LEU A 151 -3.45 -24.34 -12.92
C LEU A 151 -4.35 -24.05 -11.69
N MET A 152 -5.10 -25.05 -11.22
CA MET A 152 -5.96 -24.92 -10.05
C MET A 152 -5.16 -24.63 -8.78
N LYS A 153 -3.99 -25.28 -8.61
CA LYS A 153 -3.08 -24.96 -7.51
C LYS A 153 -2.60 -23.49 -7.57
N LYS A 154 -2.28 -22.97 -8.75
CA LYS A 154 -1.89 -21.57 -8.92
C LYS A 154 -3.02 -20.58 -8.68
N ASN A 155 -4.25 -20.93 -9.02
CA ASN A 155 -5.43 -20.14 -8.68
C ASN A 155 -5.65 -20.06 -7.16
N ASN A 156 -5.45 -21.16 -6.43
CA ASN A 156 -5.56 -21.17 -4.96
C ASN A 156 -4.42 -20.38 -4.29
N GLU A 157 -3.18 -20.52 -4.78
CA GLU A 157 -2.05 -19.71 -4.31
C GLU A 157 -2.30 -18.20 -4.50
N LEU A 158 -2.98 -17.80 -5.59
CA LEU A 158 -3.41 -16.42 -5.79
C LEU A 158 -4.43 -16.01 -4.71
N LEU A 159 -5.50 -16.78 -4.53
CA LEU A 159 -6.53 -16.47 -3.54
C LEU A 159 -5.96 -16.35 -2.11
N GLU A 160 -5.08 -17.26 -1.70
CA GLU A 160 -4.44 -17.23 -0.37
C GLU A 160 -3.50 -16.03 -0.17
N ASN A 161 -2.84 -15.57 -1.24
CA ASN A 161 -1.95 -14.41 -1.16
C ASN A 161 -2.70 -13.07 -1.15
N TYR A 162 -3.96 -13.06 -1.60
CA TYR A 162 -4.82 -11.87 -1.67
C TYR A 162 -5.93 -11.84 -0.61
N GLN A 163 -6.27 -12.97 0.03
CA GLN A 163 -7.11 -12.96 1.23
C GLN A 163 -6.32 -12.32 2.37
N ASP A 164 -6.80 -11.13 2.75
CA ASP A 164 -6.28 -10.23 3.78
C ASP A 164 -5.47 -10.92 4.89
N LYS A 165 -4.16 -10.77 4.81
CA LYS A 165 -3.37 -10.63 6.03
C LYS A 165 -3.50 -9.18 6.45
N GLU A 166 -4.53 -8.86 7.24
CA GLU A 166 -4.55 -7.66 8.08
C GLU A 166 -3.32 -7.70 8.99
N VAL A 167 -2.17 -7.28 8.48
CA VAL A 167 -1.00 -7.10 9.31
C VAL A 167 -1.27 -5.81 10.08
N LYS A 168 -1.89 -5.93 11.25
CA LYS A 168 -1.89 -4.89 12.29
C LYS A 168 -0.45 -4.62 12.70
N LYS A 169 0.27 -3.84 11.90
CA LYS A 169 1.56 -3.30 12.30
C LYS A 169 1.31 -2.28 13.39
N LYS A 170 1.66 -2.68 14.60
CA LYS A 170 1.72 -1.84 15.80
C LYS A 170 2.91 -0.87 15.66
N GLU A 171 2.89 -0.02 14.64
CA GLU A 171 3.82 1.10 14.54
C GLU A 171 3.25 2.21 15.41
N TRP A 172 4.01 2.65 16.42
CA TRP A 172 3.72 3.90 17.12
C TRP A 172 3.56 4.99 16.06
N GLU A 173 2.34 5.47 15.87
CA GLU A 173 2.02 6.36 14.77
C GLU A 173 2.80 7.66 14.95
N PRO A 174 3.60 8.10 13.97
CA PRO A 174 4.35 9.36 14.05
C PRO A 174 3.45 10.56 14.31
N LEU A 175 2.18 10.46 13.92
CA LEU A 175 1.13 11.42 14.23
C LEU A 175 0.96 11.64 15.74
N SER A 176 0.99 10.57 16.54
CA SER A 176 0.82 10.65 17.99
C SER A 176 1.99 11.38 18.66
N LEU A 177 3.22 11.10 18.23
CA LEU A 177 4.43 11.79 18.69
C LEU A 177 4.40 13.28 18.30
N LEU A 178 4.02 13.58 17.06
CA LEU A 178 3.87 14.95 16.59
C LEU A 178 2.82 15.74 17.37
N MET A 179 1.65 15.14 17.63
CA MET A 179 0.61 15.77 18.44
C MET A 179 1.07 16.03 19.87
N PHE A 180 1.79 15.08 20.47
CA PHE A 180 2.34 15.24 21.82
C PHE A 180 3.32 16.41 21.90
N LEU A 181 4.30 16.47 20.98
CA LEU A 181 5.28 17.55 20.94
C LEU A 181 4.64 18.90 20.64
N PHE A 182 3.65 18.94 19.74
CA PHE A 182 2.87 20.14 19.45
C PHE A 182 2.11 20.64 20.68
N ALA A 183 1.40 19.75 21.39
CA ALA A 183 0.62 20.13 22.57
C ALA A 183 1.53 20.69 23.68
N ILE A 184 2.65 20.02 23.98
CA ILE A 184 3.57 20.49 25.03
C ILE A 184 4.27 21.79 24.61
N GLY A 185 4.71 21.88 23.36
CA GLY A 185 5.36 23.08 22.82
C GLY A 185 4.41 24.27 22.83
N GLY A 186 3.16 24.08 22.37
CA GLY A 186 2.12 25.10 22.35
C GLY A 186 1.69 25.54 23.75
N ILE A 187 1.55 24.61 24.70
CA ILE A 187 1.26 24.94 26.11
C ILE A 187 2.42 25.72 26.72
N SER A 188 3.66 25.30 26.48
CA SER A 188 4.86 26.00 27.00
C SER A 188 4.96 27.42 26.45
N LEU A 189 4.66 27.60 25.16
CA LEU A 189 4.56 28.92 24.53
C LEU A 189 3.46 29.76 25.16
N LEU A 190 2.23 29.26 25.29
CA LEU A 190 1.13 29.98 25.94
C LEU A 190 1.48 30.38 27.38
N LEU A 191 2.06 29.47 28.15
CA LEU A 191 2.48 29.73 29.52
C LEU A 191 3.62 30.75 29.60
N SER A 192 4.48 30.85 28.59
CA SER A 192 5.55 31.87 28.55
C SER A 192 5.02 33.32 28.50
N PHE A 193 3.79 33.51 28.04
CA PHE A 193 3.09 34.81 28.05
C PHE A 193 2.24 35.02 29.31
N LEU A 194 1.72 33.95 29.91
CA LEU A 194 0.78 34.00 31.04
C LEU A 194 1.44 33.94 32.42
N LEU A 195 2.44 33.07 32.62
CA LEU A 195 3.09 32.86 33.90
C LEU A 195 4.19 33.91 34.13
N PHE A 196 3.74 35.10 34.55
CA PHE A 196 4.37 36.01 35.52
C PHE A 196 3.44 37.24 35.61
N CYS A 197 2.29 37.09 36.28
CA CYS A 197 1.65 38.25 36.90
C CYS A 197 2.22 38.32 38.33
N PRO A 198 2.93 39.39 38.72
CA PRO A 198 3.01 39.73 40.14
C PRO A 198 1.60 40.00 40.70
#